data_AF-A0AA88DY68-F1
#
_entry.id   AF-A0AA88DY68-F1
#
_cell.length_a   1.000
_cell.length_b   1.000
_cell.length_c   1.000
_cell.angle_alpha   90.00
_cell.angle_beta   90.00
_cell.angle_gamma   90.00
#
_symmetry.space_group_name_H-M   'P 1'
#
loop_
_entity.id
_entity.type
_entity.pdbx_description
1 polymer ?
#
loop_
_entity_poly.entity_id
_entity_poly.type
_entity_poly.pdbx_seq_one_letter_code
_entity_poly.pdbx_strand_id
1 'polypeptide(L)'
;MMTTTIGRKCQHCGADKTPQWRAGPYGPKTLCNACGVRYKSGRLVPEYRPACSPTFSSELHSNSHRKILEMRRVKQGMGMVVKHSLESG
;
A
#
# COMPACT_ATOMS: atom_id res chain seq x y z
N MET A 1 -6.48 28.69 -7.81
CA MET A 1 -5.13 28.46 -8.36
C MET A 1 -4.92 26.96 -8.50
N MET A 2 -5.10 26.40 -9.70
CA MET A 2 -4.82 24.99 -9.94
C MET A 2 -3.33 24.87 -10.27
N THR A 3 -2.53 24.45 -9.30
CA THR A 3 -1.11 24.20 -9.52
C THR A 3 -0.97 22.94 -10.37
N THR A 4 -0.84 23.12 -11.68
CA THR A 4 -0.41 22.07 -12.61
C THR A 4 1.07 21.78 -12.31
N THR A 5 1.32 20.95 -11.30
CA THR A 5 2.66 20.46 -10.98
C THR A 5 3.08 19.51 -12.10
N ILE A 6 4.18 19.81 -12.79
CA ILE A 6 4.93 18.83 -13.60
C ILE A 6 4.94 17.49 -12.84
N GLY A 7 4.40 16.45 -13.47
CA GLY A 7 3.69 15.33 -12.84
C GLY A 7 4.44 14.59 -11.72
N ARG A 8 4.27 15.05 -10.48
CA ARG A 8 4.74 14.31 -9.31
C ARG A 8 3.72 13.21 -8.97
N LYS A 9 4.20 11.97 -8.86
CA LYS A 9 3.38 10.80 -8.48
C LYS A 9 3.90 10.20 -7.18
N CYS A 10 2.96 9.76 -6.34
CA CYS A 10 3.28 9.00 -5.13
C CYS A 10 3.98 7.70 -5.52
N GLN A 11 5.18 7.46 -4.99
CA GLN A 11 5.99 6.28 -5.32
C GLN A 11 5.40 4.97 -4.77
N HIS A 12 4.43 5.05 -3.86
CA HIS A 12 3.72 3.88 -3.34
C HIS A 12 2.38 3.68 -4.04
N CYS A 13 1.50 4.70 -4.00
CA CYS A 13 0.13 4.55 -4.50
C CYS A 13 -0.09 5.03 -5.95
N GLY A 14 0.89 5.65 -6.59
CA GLY A 14 0.75 6.20 -7.94
C GLY A 14 -0.14 7.45 -8.06
N ALA A 15 -0.76 7.91 -6.96
CA ALA A 15 -1.58 9.11 -6.97
C ALA A 15 -0.78 10.34 -7.39
N ASP A 16 -1.32 11.13 -8.31
CA ASP A 16 -0.78 12.40 -8.79
C ASP A 16 -1.44 13.62 -8.14
N LYS A 17 -2.58 13.42 -7.46
CA LYS A 17 -3.28 14.45 -6.70
C LYS A 17 -3.22 14.17 -5.20
N THR A 18 -2.79 15.15 -4.42
CA THR A 18 -2.76 15.06 -2.96
C THR A 18 -2.69 16.47 -2.35
N PRO A 19 -3.32 16.72 -1.19
CA PRO A 19 -3.25 18.03 -0.53
C PRO A 19 -1.84 18.35 -0.01
N GLN A 20 -1.01 17.34 0.27
CA GLN A 20 0.35 17.54 0.76
C GLN A 20 1.26 16.39 0.35
N TRP A 21 2.44 16.74 -0.19
CA TRP A 21 3.53 15.81 -0.46
C TRP A 21 4.39 15.62 0.80
N ARG A 22 4.67 14.37 1.16
CA ARG A 22 5.47 13.99 2.33
C ARG A 22 6.75 13.27 1.93
N ALA A 23 7.74 13.27 2.81
CA ALA A 23 8.94 12.46 2.66
C ALA A 23 8.60 10.97 2.74
N GLY A 24 9.35 10.18 1.99
CA GLY A 24 9.27 8.74 1.95
C GLY A 24 10.66 8.11 1.89
N PRO A 25 10.75 6.81 1.62
CA PRO A 25 12.03 6.08 1.63
C PRO A 25 13.02 6.61 0.59
N TYR A 26 12.51 7.12 -0.54
CA TYR A 26 13.33 7.68 -1.62
C TYR A 26 13.57 9.19 -1.48
N GLY A 27 13.37 9.75 -0.29
CA GLY A 27 13.64 11.16 0.00
C GLY A 27 12.39 12.06 0.06
N PRO A 28 12.58 13.39 0.02
CA PRO A 28 11.53 14.36 0.27
C PRO A 28 10.46 14.38 -0.84
N LYS A 29 9.20 14.60 -0.44
CA LYS A 29 8.06 14.77 -1.37
C LYS A 29 7.85 13.59 -2.34
N THR A 30 8.14 12.36 -1.91
CA THR A 30 7.99 11.13 -2.70
C THR A 30 6.67 10.38 -2.43
N LEU A 31 5.97 10.72 -1.35
CA LEU A 31 4.69 10.11 -0.97
C LEU A 31 3.57 11.15 -0.93
N CYS A 32 2.36 10.72 -1.25
CA CYS A 32 1.15 11.50 -0.99
C CYS A 32 0.89 11.61 0.52
N ASN A 33 -0.06 12.46 0.92
CA ASN A 33 -0.37 12.68 2.33
C ASN A 33 -0.71 11.36 3.06
N ALA A 34 -1.62 10.56 2.51
CA ALA A 34 -2.08 9.31 3.12
C ALA A 34 -0.96 8.26 3.25
N CYS A 35 -0.15 8.06 2.21
CA CYS A 35 0.97 7.13 2.26
C CYS A 35 2.08 7.62 3.20
N GLY A 36 2.36 8.93 3.21
CA GLY A 36 3.40 9.51 4.04
C GLY A 36 3.11 9.43 5.53
N VAL A 37 1.86 9.63 5.98
CA VAL A 37 1.51 9.46 7.40
C VAL A 37 1.63 8.00 7.85
N ARG A 38 1.33 7.04 6.96
CA ARG A 38 1.52 5.61 7.23
C ARG A 38 2.98 5.22 7.23
N TYR A 39 3.79 5.80 6.34
CA TYR A 39 5.23 5.57 6.31
C TYR A 39 5.89 6.03 7.61
N LYS A 40 5.59 7.25 8.05
CA LYS A 40 6.12 7.81 9.31
C LYS A 40 5.77 6.96 10.53
N SER A 41 4.64 6.28 10.52
CA SER A 41 4.20 5.40 11.63
C SER A 41 4.63 3.94 11.47
N GLY A 42 5.39 3.58 10.44
CA GLY A 42 5.79 2.20 10.17
C GLY A 42 4.63 1.29 9.73
N ARG A 43 3.48 1.87 9.34
CA ARG A 43 2.26 1.16 8.95
C ARG A 43 1.98 1.20 7.45
N LEU A 44 2.93 1.68 6.65
CA LEU A 44 2.84 1.62 5.20
C LEU A 44 3.25 0.22 4.76
N VAL A 45 2.25 -0.56 4.34
CA VAL A 45 2.42 -1.94 3.93
C VAL A 45 2.02 -2.12 2.46
N PRO A 46 2.49 -3.20 1.78
CA PRO A 46 2.14 -3.45 0.39
C PRO A 46 0.64 -3.57 0.15
N GLU A 47 -0.10 -4.15 1.10
CA GLU A 47 -1.56 -4.35 1.00
C GLU A 47 -2.35 -3.08 1.29
N TYR A 48 -1.71 -2.03 1.83
CA TYR A 48 -2.38 -0.74 1.97
C TYR A 48 -2.38 -0.05 0.61
N ARG A 49 -3.54 0.45 0.18
CA ARG A 49 -3.63 1.39 -0.95
C ARG A 49 -4.89 2.23 -0.80
N PRO A 50 -4.82 3.57 -0.93
CA PRO A 50 -6.01 4.43 -0.94
C PRO A 50 -6.97 4.03 -2.08
N ALA A 51 -8.28 4.12 -1.87
CA ALA A 51 -9.26 3.74 -2.90
C ALA A 51 -9.13 4.58 -4.19
N CYS A 52 -8.78 5.86 -4.07
CA CYS A 52 -8.58 6.76 -5.21
C CYS A 52 -7.23 6.57 -5.93
N SER A 53 -6.43 5.58 -5.54
CA SER A 53 -5.17 5.27 -6.23
C SER A 53 -5.47 4.68 -7.61
N PRO A 54 -4.80 5.13 -8.69
CA PRO A 54 -4.96 4.54 -10.03
C PRO A 54 -4.53 3.07 -10.10
N THR A 55 -3.74 2.64 -9.13
CA THR A 55 -3.18 1.28 -9.01
C THR A 55 -3.95 0.42 -7.98
N PHE A 56 -5.11 0.88 -7.51
CA PHE A 56 -5.92 0.15 -6.54
C PHE A 56 -6.53 -1.12 -7.16
N SER A 57 -6.45 -2.23 -6.43
CA SER A 57 -7.13 -3.50 -6.75
C SER A 57 -7.70 -4.04 -5.45
N SER A 58 -9.00 -4.33 -5.43
CA SER A 58 -9.71 -4.81 -4.24
C SER A 58 -9.25 -6.19 -3.76
N GLU A 59 -8.65 -6.98 -4.65
CA GLU A 59 -8.09 -8.30 -4.34
C GLU A 59 -6.77 -8.19 -3.58
N LEU A 60 -5.91 -7.24 -3.98
CA LEU A 60 -4.56 -7.10 -3.44
C LEU A 60 -4.45 -6.01 -2.36
N HIS A 61 -5.39 -5.07 -2.34
CA HIS A 61 -5.26 -3.85 -1.55
C HIS A 61 -6.52 -3.49 -0.78
N SER A 62 -6.31 -2.80 0.35
CA SER A 62 -7.37 -2.16 1.12
C SER A 62 -6.93 -0.81 1.66
N ASN A 63 -7.89 0.09 1.86
CA ASN A 63 -7.67 1.34 2.60
C ASN A 63 -7.92 1.16 4.12
N SER A 64 -8.53 0.04 4.53
CA SER A 64 -8.88 -0.28 5.92
C SER A 64 -7.81 -1.10 6.60
N HIS A 65 -7.33 -0.63 7.76
CA HIS A 65 -6.32 -1.35 8.55
C HIS A 65 -6.81 -2.73 9.00
N ARG A 66 -8.07 -2.82 9.46
CA ARG A 66 -8.68 -4.09 9.89
C ARG A 66 -8.68 -5.11 8.76
N LYS A 67 -9.05 -4.70 7.55
CA LYS A 67 -9.09 -5.59 6.39
C LYS A 67 -7.69 -6.06 5.99
N ILE A 68 -6.68 -5.19 6.07
CA ILE A 68 -5.29 -5.60 5.79
C ILE A 68 -4.80 -6.68 6.76
N LEU A 69 -5.12 -6.56 8.05
CA LEU A 69 -4.76 -7.58 9.03
C LEU A 69 -5.44 -8.92 8.72
N GLU A 70 -6.71 -8.88 8.31
CA GLU A 70 -7.45 -10.07 7.88
C GLU A 70 -6.84 -10.69 6.61
N MET A 71 -6.54 -9.88 5.58
CA MET A 71 -5.89 -10.33 4.35
C MET A 71 -4.56 -11.04 4.64
N ARG A 72 -3.77 -10.52 5.59
CA ARG A 72 -2.52 -11.14 6.02
C ARG A 72 -2.72 -12.47 6.74
N ARG A 73 -3.78 -12.60 7.57
CA ARG A 73 -4.15 -13.86 8.21
C ARG A 73 -4.57 -14.91 7.18
N VAL A 74 -5.41 -14.52 6.21
CA VAL A 74 -5.85 -15.40 5.12
C VAL A 74 -4.66 -15.87 4.27
N LYS A 75 -3.75 -14.96 3.91
CA LYS A 75 -2.54 -15.29 3.15
C LYS A 75 -1.62 -16.28 3.90
N GLN A 76 -1.52 -16.16 5.22
CA GLN A 76 -0.78 -17.11 6.06
C GLN A 76 -1.48 -18.48 6.14
N GLY A 77 -2.82 -18.50 6.19
CA GLY A 77 -3.61 -19.74 6.16
C GLY A 77 -3.49 -20.50 4.84
N MET A 78 -3.50 -19.81 3.69
CA MET A 78 -3.34 -20.44 2.38
C MET A 78 -1.94 -21.03 2.16
N GLY A 79 -0.90 -20.45 2.79
CA GLY A 79 0.48 -20.95 2.71
C GLY A 79 0.76 -22.24 3.49
N MET A 80 -0.15 -22.65 4.39
CA MET A 80 0.00 -23.88 5.18
C MET A 80 -0.63 -25.10 4.49
N VAL A 81 -1.51 -24.89 3.50
CA VAL A 81 -2.18 -25.99 2.76
C VAL A 81 -1.24 -26.66 1.75
N VAL A 82 -0.18 -25.98 1.30
CA VAL A 82 0.74 -26.50 0.26
C VAL A 82 1.90 -27.34 0.83
N LYS A 83 2.13 -27.34 2.15
CA LYS A 83 3.35 -27.93 2.75
C LYS A 83 3.20 -29.34 3.34
N HIS A 84 2.03 -29.99 3.24
CA HIS A 84 1.79 -31.31 3.86
C HIS A 84 1.67 -32.48 2.87
N SER A 85 2.22 -32.38 1.64
CA SER A 85 2.09 -33.45 0.64
C SER A 85 3.40 -33.98 0.04
N LEU A 86 4.59 -33.69 0.60
CA LEU A 86 5.84 -34.17 0.00
C LEU A 86 6.88 -34.79 0.95
N GLU A 87 6.47 -35.36 2.09
CA GLU A 87 7.37 -36.17 2.92
C GLU A 87 6.62 -37.40 3.46
N SER A 88 6.36 -38.37 2.58
CA SER A 88 5.96 -39.75 2.91
C SER A 88 6.27 -40.64 1.70
N GLY A 89 7.56 -40.88 1.48
CA GLY A 89 8.09 -41.94 0.62
C GLY A 89 9.04 -42.78 1.46
#